data_AF-A0A6B3W867-F1
#
_entry.id   AF-A0A6B3W867-F1
#
_cell.length_a   1.000
_cell.length_b   1.000
_cell.length_c   1.000
_cell.angle_alpha   90.00
_cell.angle_beta   90.00
_cell.angle_gamma   90.00
#
_symmetry.space_group_name_H-M   'P 1'
#
loop_
_entity.id
_entity.type
_entity.pdbx_description
1 polymer ?
#
loop_
_entity_poly.entity_id
_entity_poly.type
_entity_poly.pdbx_seq_one_letter_code
_entity_poly.pdbx_strand_id
1 'polypeptide(L)'
;MTFFRIFLILALVLIAAPASAAEPDYIDGAHIIDRVDRAMRVNPSTAGIWYAGVANLDSWPARLERALLETLGPAELRETEVGLQTLRTLLKEDSPIIPVTRNGRDTLSVIVQLVETQLALAHERDRIARALEHEREAHRQTTDKLNALRQIDHQLDERESDGGR
;
A
#
# COMPACT_ATOMS: atom_id res chain seq x y z
N MET A 1 -15.65 -12.75 45.43
CA MET A 1 -16.74 -12.45 44.47
C MET A 1 -16.34 -11.30 43.55
N THR A 2 -15.37 -11.52 42.65
CA THR A 2 -14.89 -10.49 41.71
C THR A 2 -14.45 -11.08 40.35
N PHE A 3 -14.08 -12.36 40.31
CA PHE A 3 -13.68 -13.04 39.08
C PHE A 3 -14.84 -13.39 38.12
N PHE A 4 -16.07 -13.52 38.63
CA PHE A 4 -17.22 -13.90 37.81
C PHE A 4 -17.74 -12.74 36.92
N ARG A 5 -17.37 -11.49 37.21
CA ARG A 5 -17.82 -10.30 36.45
C ARG A 5 -16.93 -9.98 35.24
N ILE A 6 -15.67 -10.40 35.25
CA ILE A 6 -14.74 -10.15 34.13
C ILE A 6 -14.99 -11.14 32.98
N PHE A 7 -15.37 -12.39 33.30
CA PHE A 7 -15.76 -13.38 32.29
C PHE A 7 -17.05 -13.03 31.54
N LEU A 8 -17.96 -12.27 32.17
CA LEU A 8 -19.22 -11.86 31.55
C LEU A 8 -19.03 -10.78 30.47
N ILE A 9 -18.00 -9.94 30.60
CA ILE A 9 -17.71 -8.88 29.63
C ILE A 9 -16.98 -9.46 28.41
N LEU A 10 -16.11 -10.46 28.61
CA LEU A 10 -15.44 -11.14 27.49
C LEU A 10 -16.42 -12.00 26.65
N ALA A 11 -17.45 -12.57 27.30
CA ALA A 11 -18.51 -13.32 26.61
C ALA A 11 -19.47 -12.41 25.82
N LEU A 12 -19.63 -11.14 26.22
CA LEU A 12 -20.52 -10.21 25.52
C LEU A 12 -19.89 -9.64 24.23
N VAL A 13 -18.56 -9.55 24.16
CA VAL A 13 -17.85 -9.12 22.94
C VAL A 13 -17.89 -10.20 21.84
N LEU A 14 -18.08 -11.47 22.21
CA LEU A 14 -18.21 -12.58 21.25
C LEU A 14 -19.60 -12.68 20.59
N ILE A 15 -20.60 -11.93 21.06
CA ILE A 15 -21.99 -11.98 20.56
C ILE A 15 -22.29 -10.81 19.60
N ALA A 16 -21.34 -9.89 19.40
CA ALA A 16 -21.36 -8.94 18.29
C ALA A 16 -20.71 -9.55 17.03
N ALA A 17 -20.92 -10.84 16.78
CA ALA A 17 -20.81 -11.35 15.43
C ALA A 17 -21.94 -10.66 14.63
N PRO A 18 -21.66 -9.82 13.62
CA PRO A 18 -22.71 -9.35 12.75
C PRO A 18 -23.39 -10.60 12.22
N ALA A 19 -24.72 -10.66 12.44
CA ALA A 19 -25.61 -11.67 11.91
C ALA A 19 -25.11 -12.06 10.52
N SER A 20 -24.83 -13.34 10.33
CA SER A 20 -24.48 -13.93 9.04
C SER A 20 -25.48 -13.41 8.01
N ALA A 21 -25.08 -12.40 7.23
CA ALA A 21 -25.75 -12.09 5.99
C ALA A 21 -25.77 -13.42 5.24
N ALA A 22 -26.96 -13.86 4.82
CA ALA A 22 -27.09 -15.01 3.94
C ALA A 22 -26.03 -14.89 2.85
N GLU A 23 -25.30 -15.98 2.58
CA GLU A 23 -24.30 -15.96 1.51
C GLU A 23 -25.01 -15.46 0.25
N PRO A 24 -24.52 -14.36 -0.36
CA PRO A 24 -25.24 -13.77 -1.47
C PRO A 24 -25.22 -14.77 -2.63
N ASP A 25 -26.37 -14.96 -3.29
CA ASP A 25 -26.51 -15.88 -4.42
C ASP A 25 -25.60 -15.51 -5.60
N TYR A 26 -25.04 -14.29 -5.60
CA TYR A 26 -24.10 -13.79 -6.59
C TYR A 26 -23.21 -12.68 -6.02
N ILE A 27 -22.07 -12.43 -6.68
CA ILE A 27 -21.17 -11.32 -6.37
C ILE A 27 -21.29 -10.27 -7.48
N ASP A 28 -21.83 -9.11 -7.12
CA ASP A 28 -22.01 -7.95 -8.00
C ASP A 28 -21.13 -6.76 -7.58
N GLY A 29 -21.08 -5.69 -8.39
CA GLY A 29 -20.23 -4.52 -8.16
C GLY A 29 -20.32 -3.93 -6.75
N ALA A 30 -21.53 -3.86 -6.17
CA ALA A 30 -21.72 -3.37 -4.80
C ALA A 30 -20.98 -4.22 -3.75
N HIS A 31 -20.92 -5.54 -3.94
CA HIS A 31 -20.22 -6.46 -3.05
C HIS A 31 -18.69 -6.31 -3.14
N ILE A 32 -18.18 -5.98 -4.33
CA ILE A 32 -16.76 -5.67 -4.54
C ILE A 32 -16.42 -4.34 -3.85
N ILE A 33 -17.23 -3.31 -4.06
CA ILE A 33 -17.03 -1.98 -3.46
C ILE A 33 -17.07 -2.06 -1.92
N ASP A 34 -18.02 -2.79 -1.35
CA ASP A 34 -18.10 -2.98 0.10
C ASP A 34 -16.81 -3.61 0.68
N ARG A 35 -16.22 -4.58 -0.03
CA ARG A 35 -14.94 -5.20 0.38
C ARG A 35 -13.77 -4.24 0.24
N VAL A 36 -13.75 -3.42 -0.80
CA VAL A 36 -12.75 -2.37 -0.97
C VAL A 36 -12.83 -1.36 0.18
N ASP A 37 -14.02 -0.84 0.46
CA ASP A 37 -14.24 0.12 1.56
C ASP A 37 -13.82 -0.48 2.90
N ARG A 38 -14.17 -1.75 3.13
CA ARG A 38 -13.77 -2.50 4.31
C ARG A 38 -12.26 -2.64 4.43
N ALA A 39 -11.58 -3.09 3.37
CA ALA A 39 -10.13 -3.25 3.33
C ALA A 39 -9.40 -1.92 3.63
N MET A 40 -9.89 -0.82 3.08
CA MET A 40 -9.34 0.53 3.31
C MET A 40 -9.58 1.07 4.73
N ARG A 41 -10.62 0.58 5.42
CA ARG A 41 -11.01 1.02 6.78
C ARG A 41 -10.54 0.07 7.88
N VAL A 42 -9.90 -1.06 7.54
CA VAL A 42 -9.38 -1.98 8.54
C VAL A 42 -8.40 -1.25 9.45
N ASN A 43 -8.65 -1.32 10.76
CA ASN A 43 -7.77 -0.74 11.77
C ASN A 43 -6.42 -1.51 11.79
N PRO A 44 -5.27 -0.81 11.69
CA PRO A 44 -3.94 -1.44 11.71
C PRO A 44 -3.74 -2.41 12.88
N SER A 45 -4.26 -2.08 14.07
CA SER A 45 -4.13 -2.91 15.28
C SER A 45 -4.86 -4.25 15.21
N THR A 46 -5.88 -4.37 14.37
CA THR A 46 -6.68 -5.60 14.18
C THR A 46 -6.46 -6.25 12.83
N ALA A 47 -5.67 -5.62 11.96
CA ALA A 47 -5.50 -6.04 10.57
C ALA A 47 -4.90 -7.44 10.45
N GLY A 48 -3.90 -7.78 11.27
CA GLY A 48 -3.31 -9.11 11.30
C GLY A 48 -4.29 -10.22 11.68
N ILE A 49 -5.22 -9.95 12.61
CA ILE A 49 -6.27 -10.91 13.01
C ILE A 49 -7.25 -11.14 11.87
N TRP A 50 -7.67 -10.06 11.21
CA TRP A 50 -8.54 -10.13 10.04
C TRP A 50 -7.90 -10.93 8.92
N TYR A 51 -6.66 -10.58 8.56
CA TYR A 51 -5.88 -11.25 7.54
C TYR A 51 -5.75 -12.76 7.83
N ALA A 52 -5.39 -13.12 9.06
CA ALA A 52 -5.30 -14.53 9.46
C ALA A 52 -6.65 -15.26 9.37
N GLY A 53 -7.76 -14.57 9.66
CA GLY A 53 -9.11 -15.11 9.53
C GLY A 53 -9.49 -15.46 8.09
N VAL A 54 -9.04 -14.67 7.11
CA VAL A 54 -9.32 -14.91 5.68
C VAL A 54 -8.25 -15.74 4.98
N ALA A 55 -7.01 -15.75 5.48
CA ALA A 55 -5.88 -16.42 4.82
C ALA A 55 -6.04 -17.94 4.72
N ASN A 56 -6.76 -18.56 5.66
CA ASN A 56 -7.02 -20.00 5.68
C ASN A 56 -8.21 -20.43 4.80
N LEU A 57 -8.91 -19.48 4.19
CA LEU A 57 -10.07 -19.73 3.34
C LEU A 57 -9.65 -19.64 1.86
N ASP A 58 -9.97 -20.67 1.08
CA ASP A 58 -9.63 -20.74 -0.35
C ASP A 58 -10.81 -20.38 -1.27
N SER A 59 -11.89 -19.84 -0.70
CA SER A 59 -13.04 -19.38 -1.48
C SER A 59 -12.67 -18.13 -2.28
N TRP A 60 -13.28 -17.98 -3.47
CA TRP A 60 -13.07 -16.81 -4.31
C TRP A 60 -13.25 -15.47 -3.55
N PRO A 61 -14.30 -15.30 -2.71
CA PRO A 61 -14.45 -14.07 -1.90
C PRO A 61 -13.35 -13.86 -0.86
N ALA A 62 -12.84 -14.93 -0.23
CA ALA A 62 -11.77 -14.81 0.75
C ALA A 62 -10.44 -14.45 0.10
N ARG A 63 -10.15 -15.03 -1.08
CA ARG A 63 -8.99 -14.66 -1.89
C ARG A 63 -9.07 -13.21 -2.36
N LEU A 64 -10.26 -12.73 -2.73
CA LEU A 64 -10.50 -11.31 -3.05
C LEU A 64 -10.21 -10.41 -1.83
N GLU A 65 -10.80 -10.72 -0.68
CA GLU A 65 -10.60 -9.96 0.55
C GLU A 65 -9.11 -9.88 0.92
N ARG A 66 -8.40 -11.01 0.89
CA ARG A 66 -6.96 -11.08 1.15
C ARG A 66 -6.17 -10.18 0.18
N ALA A 67 -6.45 -10.30 -1.11
CA ALA A 67 -5.76 -9.50 -2.14
C ALA A 67 -6.04 -7.99 -2.00
N LEU A 68 -7.25 -7.61 -1.59
CA LEU A 68 -7.60 -6.21 -1.30
C LEU A 68 -6.87 -5.69 -0.06
N LEU A 69 -6.69 -6.51 0.98
CA LEU A 69 -5.92 -6.12 2.16
C LEU A 69 -4.42 -5.97 1.84
N GLU A 70 -3.87 -6.87 1.03
CA GLU A 70 -2.48 -6.80 0.57
C GLU A 70 -2.21 -5.58 -0.31
N THR A 71 -3.23 -5.10 -1.05
CA THR A 71 -3.09 -3.93 -1.95
C THR A 71 -3.43 -2.60 -1.29
N LEU A 72 -4.58 -2.52 -0.61
CA LEU A 72 -5.19 -1.27 -0.12
C LEU A 72 -5.18 -1.15 1.41
N GLY A 73 -4.82 -2.23 2.10
CA GLY A 73 -4.82 -2.28 3.54
C GLY A 73 -3.70 -1.46 4.21
N PRO A 74 -3.61 -1.60 5.54
CA PRO A 74 -2.62 -0.90 6.33
C PRO A 74 -1.20 -1.40 6.01
N ALA A 75 -0.19 -0.60 6.34
CA ALA A 75 1.19 -0.80 5.88
C ALA A 75 1.78 -2.17 6.29
N GLU A 76 1.33 -2.70 7.43
CA GLU A 76 1.78 -3.97 8.01
C GLU A 76 1.39 -5.19 7.17
N LEU A 77 0.32 -5.09 6.37
CA LEU A 77 -0.15 -6.16 5.49
C LEU A 77 0.25 -5.94 4.02
N ARG A 78 0.93 -4.83 3.73
CA ARG A 78 0.99 -4.31 2.37
C ARG A 78 2.04 -5.05 1.54
N GLU A 79 1.56 -5.93 0.67
CA GLU A 79 2.32 -6.63 -0.35
C GLU A 79 1.71 -6.31 -1.72
N THR A 80 1.73 -5.03 -2.11
CA THR A 80 0.89 -4.50 -3.20
C THR A 80 1.03 -5.26 -4.52
N GLU A 81 2.24 -5.69 -4.89
CA GLU A 81 2.47 -6.46 -6.12
C GLU A 81 1.85 -7.86 -6.08
N VAL A 82 1.95 -8.55 -4.92
CA VAL A 82 1.37 -9.89 -4.71
C VAL A 82 -0.14 -9.81 -4.71
N GLY A 83 -0.71 -8.85 -3.97
CA GLY A 83 -2.14 -8.62 -3.93
C GLY A 83 -2.68 -8.25 -5.31
N LEU A 84 -2.01 -7.36 -6.05
CA LEU A 84 -2.42 -6.96 -7.39
C LEU A 84 -2.39 -8.13 -8.38
N GLN A 85 -1.36 -8.96 -8.33
CA GLN A 85 -1.30 -10.16 -9.14
C GLN A 85 -2.45 -11.12 -8.82
N THR A 86 -2.81 -11.26 -7.55
CA THR A 86 -3.97 -12.07 -7.13
C THR A 86 -5.29 -11.47 -7.65
N LEU A 87 -5.47 -10.15 -7.60
CA LEU A 87 -6.66 -9.49 -8.17
C LEU A 87 -6.77 -9.72 -9.68
N ARG A 88 -5.67 -9.63 -10.43
CA ARG A 88 -5.63 -9.93 -11.88
C ARG A 88 -6.01 -11.39 -12.18
N THR A 89 -5.59 -12.31 -11.33
CA THR A 89 -5.94 -13.73 -11.42
C THR A 89 -7.44 -13.92 -11.17
N LEU A 90 -7.99 -13.35 -10.10
CA LEU A 90 -9.41 -13.43 -9.76
C LEU A 90 -10.33 -12.84 -10.84
N LEU A 91 -9.87 -11.83 -11.57
CA LEU A 91 -10.56 -11.24 -12.73
C LEU A 91 -10.77 -12.22 -13.89
N LYS A 92 -9.88 -13.20 -14.03
CA LYS A 92 -9.90 -14.21 -15.10
C LYS A 92 -10.56 -15.51 -14.66
N GLU A 93 -10.58 -15.77 -13.35
CA GLU A 93 -11.18 -16.96 -12.77
C GLU A 93 -12.71 -16.79 -12.63
N ASP A 94 -13.42 -17.90 -12.70
CA ASP A 94 -14.81 -18.00 -12.25
C ASP A 94 -14.84 -18.46 -10.79
N SER A 95 -15.77 -17.91 -10.01
CA SER A 95 -16.02 -18.41 -8.68
C SER A 95 -16.84 -19.71 -8.77
N PRO A 96 -16.36 -20.82 -8.21
CA PRO A 96 -16.98 -22.14 -8.41
C PRO A 96 -18.32 -22.31 -7.67
N ILE A 97 -18.55 -21.52 -6.61
CA ILE A 97 -19.71 -21.67 -5.72
C ILE A 97 -20.67 -20.48 -5.90
N ILE A 98 -20.13 -19.25 -5.93
CA ILE A 98 -20.94 -18.03 -5.99
C ILE A 98 -20.63 -17.29 -7.29
N PRO A 99 -21.54 -17.23 -8.28
CA PRO A 99 -21.27 -16.61 -9.56
C PRO A 99 -20.93 -15.12 -9.41
N VAL A 100 -19.89 -14.67 -10.10
CA VAL A 100 -19.54 -13.25 -10.21
C VAL A 100 -20.24 -12.67 -11.42
N THR A 101 -21.08 -11.65 -11.21
CA THR A 101 -21.80 -10.98 -12.30
C THR A 101 -20.82 -10.24 -13.21
N ARG A 102 -21.26 -9.91 -14.43
CA ARG A 102 -20.49 -9.05 -15.34
C ARG A 102 -20.14 -7.70 -14.69
N ASN A 103 -21.10 -7.07 -14.02
CA ASN A 103 -20.88 -5.80 -13.33
C ASN A 103 -19.89 -5.94 -12.15
N GLY A 104 -19.91 -7.06 -11.43
CA GLY A 104 -18.86 -7.40 -10.44
C GLY A 104 -17.47 -7.46 -11.06
N ARG A 105 -17.32 -8.13 -12.22
CA ARG A 105 -16.05 -8.19 -12.96
C ARG A 105 -15.61 -6.83 -13.49
N ASP A 106 -16.51 -6.07 -14.07
CA ASP A 106 -16.23 -4.72 -14.59
C ASP A 106 -15.75 -3.79 -13.46
N THR A 107 -16.41 -3.85 -12.30
CA THR A 107 -16.01 -3.11 -11.10
C THR A 107 -14.63 -3.53 -10.61
N LEU A 108 -14.35 -4.83 -10.51
CA LEU A 108 -13.03 -5.33 -10.12
C LEU A 108 -11.95 -4.91 -11.13
N SER A 109 -12.25 -4.89 -12.43
CA SER A 109 -11.35 -4.42 -13.48
C SER A 109 -10.95 -2.96 -13.27
N VAL A 110 -11.91 -2.08 -12.98
CA VAL A 110 -11.66 -0.67 -12.68
C VAL A 110 -10.77 -0.52 -11.45
N ILE A 111 -11.04 -1.29 -10.39
CA ILE A 111 -10.21 -1.26 -9.17
C ILE A 111 -8.77 -1.67 -9.47
N VAL A 112 -8.57 -2.75 -10.23
CA VAL A 112 -7.23 -3.20 -10.65
C VAL A 112 -6.50 -2.11 -11.43
N GLN A 113 -7.16 -1.48 -12.41
CA GLN A 113 -6.57 -0.39 -13.20
C GLN A 113 -6.20 0.83 -12.35
N LEU A 114 -7.04 1.19 -11.37
CA LEU A 114 -6.76 2.28 -10.45
C LEU A 114 -5.53 1.98 -9.58
N VAL A 115 -5.42 0.77 -9.05
CA VAL A 115 -4.25 0.33 -8.26
C VAL A 115 -2.98 0.34 -9.11
N GLU A 116 -3.03 -0.17 -10.34
CA GLU A 116 -1.92 -0.13 -11.29
C GLU A 116 -1.45 1.29 -11.58
N THR A 117 -2.39 2.19 -11.80
CA THR A 117 -2.11 3.60 -12.07
C THR A 117 -1.44 4.25 -10.86
N GLN A 118 -1.92 3.98 -9.65
CA GLN A 118 -1.31 4.51 -8.42
C GLN A 118 0.12 4.00 -8.22
N LEU A 119 0.38 2.71 -8.47
CA LEU A 119 1.74 2.15 -8.41
C LEU A 119 2.67 2.79 -9.43
N ALA A 120 2.22 2.94 -10.68
CA ALA A 120 3.01 3.59 -11.73
C ALA A 120 3.36 5.03 -11.35
N LEU A 121 2.40 5.78 -10.80
CA LEU A 121 2.61 7.15 -10.33
C LEU A 121 3.58 7.21 -9.14
N ALA A 122 3.51 6.26 -8.20
CA ALA A 122 4.44 6.18 -7.09
C ALA A 122 5.88 5.93 -7.57
N HIS A 123 6.07 4.96 -8.48
CA HIS A 123 7.37 4.68 -9.08
C HIS A 123 7.94 5.86 -9.86
N GLU A 124 7.10 6.61 -10.58
CA GLU A 124 7.53 7.81 -11.29
C GLU A 124 7.99 8.90 -10.31
N ARG A 125 7.23 9.14 -9.24
CA ARG A 125 7.60 10.09 -8.19
C ARG A 125 8.94 9.72 -7.53
N ASP A 126 9.17 8.45 -7.24
CA ASP A 126 10.42 7.97 -6.66
C ASP A 126 11.61 8.11 -7.61
N ARG A 127 11.38 7.95 -8.92
CA ARG A 127 12.41 8.20 -9.94
C ARG A 127 12.78 9.68 -9.99
N ILE A 128 11.78 10.56 -10.04
CA ILE A 128 11.98 12.01 -10.07
C ILE A 128 12.69 12.49 -8.79
N ALA A 129 12.29 11.99 -7.61
CA ALA A 129 12.91 12.35 -6.34
C ALA A 129 14.40 11.96 -6.31
N ARG A 130 14.75 10.76 -6.79
CA ARG A 130 16.15 10.32 -6.88
C ARG A 130 16.97 11.14 -7.89
N ALA A 131 16.38 11.49 -9.02
CA ALA A 131 17.04 12.35 -10.01
C ALA A 131 17.33 13.75 -9.45
N LEU A 132 16.36 14.33 -8.73
CA LEU A 132 16.52 15.62 -8.06
C LEU A 132 17.61 15.59 -6.99
N GLU A 133 17.69 14.51 -6.20
CA GLU A 133 18.74 14.37 -5.19
C GLU A 133 20.13 14.24 -5.82
N HIS A 134 20.23 13.50 -6.93
CA HIS A 134 21.47 13.41 -7.69
C HIS A 134 21.91 14.77 -8.26
N GLU A 135 20.97 15.57 -8.78
CA GLU A 135 21.25 16.91 -9.27
C GLU A 135 21.72 17.85 -8.15
N ARG A 136 21.07 17.80 -6.97
CA ARG A 136 21.48 18.58 -5.79
C ARG A 136 22.90 18.25 -5.35
N GLU A 137 23.25 16.97 -5.30
CA GLU A 137 24.59 16.53 -4.93
C GLU A 137 25.64 16.96 -5.97
N ALA A 138 25.33 16.81 -7.27
CA ALA A 138 26.20 17.31 -8.33
C ALA A 138 26.41 18.83 -8.27
N HIS A 139 25.36 19.58 -7.94
CA HIS A 139 25.44 21.02 -7.75
C HIS A 139 26.32 21.38 -6.55
N ARG A 140 26.13 20.70 -5.41
CA ARG A 140 26.95 20.89 -4.21
C ARG A 140 28.43 20.65 -4.48
N GLN A 141 28.77 19.56 -5.15
CA GLN A 141 30.15 19.27 -5.53
C GLN A 141 30.74 20.32 -6.47
N THR A 142 29.93 20.86 -7.38
CA THR A 142 30.34 21.94 -8.28
C THR A 142 30.62 23.22 -7.50
N THR A 143 29.75 23.60 -6.57
CA THR A 143 29.96 24.77 -5.71
C THR A 143 31.19 24.62 -4.82
N ASP A 144 31.43 23.42 -4.27
CA ASP A 144 32.60 23.14 -3.44
C ASP A 144 33.90 23.26 -4.26
N LYS A 145 33.92 22.74 -5.50
CA LYS A 145 35.04 22.89 -6.43
C LYS A 145 35.29 24.36 -6.80
N LEU A 146 34.23 25.12 -7.11
CA LEU A 146 34.35 26.54 -7.44
C LEU A 146 34.91 27.35 -6.25
N ASN A 147 34.47 27.04 -5.03
CA ASN A 147 34.99 27.68 -3.82
C ASN A 147 36.47 27.32 -3.58
N ALA A 148 36.87 26.07 -3.80
CA ALA A 148 38.26 25.65 -3.72
C ALA A 148 39.14 26.37 -4.74
N LEU A 149 38.67 26.53 -5.99
CA LEU A 149 39.39 27.28 -7.02
C LEU A 149 39.57 28.75 -6.63
N ARG A 150 38.53 29.42 -6.11
CA ARG A 150 38.63 30.79 -5.62
C ARG A 150 39.63 30.96 -4.47
N GLN A 151 39.71 29.98 -3.57
CA GLN A 151 40.71 30.00 -2.49
C GLN A 151 42.13 29.89 -3.02
N ILE A 152 42.37 29.04 -4.03
CA ILE A 152 43.69 28.91 -4.67
C ILE A 152 44.07 30.21 -5.36
N ASP A 153 43.14 30.83 -6.09
CA ASP A 153 43.35 32.10 -6.78
C ASP A 153 43.77 33.20 -5.78
N HIS A 154 43.05 33.32 -4.66
CA HIS A 154 43.38 34.28 -3.61
C HIS A 154 44.76 34.05 -2.98
N GLN A 155 45.16 32.79 -2.79
CA GLN A 155 46.51 32.43 -2.29
C GLN A 155 47.63 32.75 -3.28
N LEU A 156 47.35 32.72 -4.58
CA LEU A 156 48.31 33.08 -5.62
C LEU A 156 48.50 34.60 -5.69
N ASP A 157 47.41 35.35 -5.66
CA ASP A 157 47.43 36.82 -5.62
C ASP A 157 48.21 37.36 -4.40
N GLU A 158 48.02 36.76 -3.22
CA GLU A 158 48.76 37.12 -2.01
C GLU A 158 50.28 36.89 -2.14
N ARG A 159 50.70 35.84 -2.86
CA ARG A 159 52.12 35.52 -3.06
C ARG A 159 52.80 36.45 -4.07
N GLU A 160 52.09 36.87 -5.13
CA GLU A 160 52.62 37.85 -6.09
C GLU A 160 52.80 39.24 -5.46
N SER A 161 51.89 39.63 -4.56
CA SER A 161 51.99 40.90 -3.84
C SER A 161 53.14 40.95 -2.82
N ASP A 162 53.52 39.82 -2.21
CA ASP A 162 54.57 39.77 -1.17
C ASP A 162 55.98 39.52 -1.75
N GLY A 163 56.09 39.00 -2.99
CA GLY A 163 57.35 38.74 -3.70
C GLY A 163 57.89 39.88 -4.57
N GLY A 164 57.15 40.99 -4.70
CA GLY A 164 57.47 42.12 -5.59
C GLY A 164 58.52 43.13 -5.09
N ARG A 165 59.49 42.72 -4.27
CA ARG A 165 60.59 43.58 -3.78
C ARG A 165 61.96 43.17 -4.33
#